data_AF-A0A927G5Q2-F1
#
_entry.id   AF-A0A927G5Q2-F1
#
_cell.length_a   1.000
_cell.length_b   1.000
_cell.length_c   1.000
_cell.angle_alpha   90.00
_cell.angle_beta   90.00
_cell.angle_gamma   90.00
#
_symmetry.space_group_name_H-M   'P 1'
#
loop_
_entity.id
_entity.type
_entity.pdbx_description
1 polymer ?
#
loop_
_entity_poly.entity_id
_entity_poly.type
_entity_poly.pdbx_seq_one_letter_code
_entity_poly.pdbx_strand_id
1 'polypeptide(L)'
;MPTRQDTPPRPAARRRVSRAVTLVAVCALAGGLGACSPSAADDPTPDAATSRTDENRSRTEGTPLPEYDATSRVGDLADGFPADVVPVPPGAEVLASSAAPGDGVVQITLNLRTPDEVDEVTDYYAAALDEAGFTVSPSKEASALTALTTFLGPQEDDAAAQSVAVGVFDDGDERLVTISGQVASD
;
A
#
# COMPACT_ATOMS: atom_id res chain seq x y z
N MET A 1 66.46 -13.69 20.81
CA MET A 1 66.33 -12.57 19.84
C MET A 1 66.06 -13.17 18.47
N PRO A 2 65.14 -12.68 17.62
CA PRO A 2 64.39 -11.40 17.63
C PRO A 2 62.88 -11.59 17.99
N THR A 3 62.36 -10.87 18.98
CA THR A 3 61.56 -9.61 18.93
C THR A 3 60.10 -9.77 18.47
N ARG A 4 59.23 -9.92 19.49
CA ARG A 4 57.80 -9.63 19.52
C ARG A 4 57.60 -8.18 19.07
N GLN A 5 56.90 -7.94 17.96
CA GLN A 5 56.54 -6.59 17.52
C GLN A 5 55.22 -6.21 18.19
N ASP A 6 55.33 -5.38 19.23
CA ASP A 6 54.20 -4.69 19.84
C ASP A 6 53.67 -3.64 18.85
N THR A 7 52.41 -3.80 18.44
CA THR A 7 51.69 -2.81 17.65
C THR A 7 51.10 -1.75 18.59
N PRO A 8 51.38 -0.45 18.41
CA PRO A 8 50.79 0.59 19.25
C PRO A 8 49.29 0.77 18.93
N PRO A 9 48.44 1.07 19.94
CA PRO A 9 47.02 1.34 19.70
C PRO A 9 46.84 2.66 18.94
N ARG A 10 45.99 2.61 17.90
CA ARG A 10 45.54 3.79 17.15
C ARG A 10 44.74 4.73 18.08
N PRO A 11 45.00 6.05 18.06
CA PRO A 11 44.24 7.01 18.84
C PRO A 11 42.81 7.16 18.27
N ALA A 12 41.84 7.12 19.18
CA ALA A 12 40.42 7.36 18.91
C ALA A 12 40.17 8.84 18.52
N ALA A 13 39.66 9.06 17.30
CA ALA A 13 39.15 10.36 16.89
C ALA A 13 37.73 10.55 17.44
N ARG A 14 37.62 11.31 18.53
CA ARG A 14 36.34 11.86 19.02
C ARG A 14 36.07 13.24 18.39
N ARG A 15 34.78 13.58 18.35
CA ARG A 15 34.15 14.90 18.17
C ARG A 15 33.78 15.21 16.69
N ARG A 16 32.62 15.79 16.39
CA ARG A 16 31.85 16.81 17.13
C ARG A 16 30.35 16.67 16.90
N VAL A 17 29.62 16.77 18.01
CA VAL A 17 28.21 17.15 18.10
C VAL A 17 28.06 18.58 17.56
N SER A 18 27.10 18.81 16.67
CA SER A 18 26.62 20.15 16.32
C SER A 18 25.10 20.18 16.38
N ARG A 19 24.60 21.21 17.07
CA ARG A 19 23.23 21.40 17.53
C ARG A 19 22.32 21.95 16.44
N ALA A 20 21.07 21.50 16.53
CA ALA A 20 19.80 22.14 16.19
C ALA A 20 19.80 23.64 15.83
N VAL A 21 19.02 23.99 14.80
CA VAL A 21 18.29 25.26 14.71
C VAL A 21 16.87 24.97 14.23
N THR A 22 15.92 25.15 15.13
CA THR A 22 14.47 25.17 14.92
C THR A 22 14.06 26.53 14.35
N LEU A 23 13.19 26.58 13.35
CA LEU A 23 12.49 27.80 12.96
C LEU A 23 11.03 27.47 12.67
N VAL A 24 10.17 27.92 13.59
CA VAL A 24 8.71 27.86 13.55
C VAL A 24 8.22 29.05 12.72
N ALA A 25 7.32 28.81 11.76
CA ALA A 25 6.52 29.87 11.15
C ALA A 25 5.06 29.39 11.03
N VAL A 26 4.22 29.97 11.88
CA VAL A 26 2.76 29.85 11.92
C VAL A 26 2.17 30.93 11.01
N CYS A 27 1.24 30.57 10.11
CA CYS A 27 0.25 31.49 9.55
C CYS A 27 -1.05 30.73 9.21
N ALA A 28 -2.08 30.98 10.01
CA ALA A 28 -3.47 30.60 9.78
C ALA A 28 -4.14 31.50 8.74
N LEU A 29 -5.22 31.02 8.09
CA LEU A 29 -6.39 31.76 7.55
C LEU A 29 -7.23 30.76 6.71
N ALA A 30 -8.32 30.16 7.22
CA ALA A 30 -9.68 30.69 7.40
C ALA A 30 -10.52 30.83 6.10
N GLY A 31 -11.59 30.03 6.01
CA GLY A 31 -12.91 30.48 5.57
C GLY A 31 -13.37 30.12 4.14
N GLY A 32 -14.48 29.37 4.04
CA GLY A 32 -15.22 29.25 2.78
C GLY A 32 -16.31 28.16 2.76
N LEU A 33 -17.34 28.27 3.59
CA LEU A 33 -18.57 27.46 3.49
C LEU A 33 -19.43 27.99 2.33
N GLY A 34 -19.31 27.38 1.15
CA GLY A 34 -20.15 27.64 -0.03
C GLY A 34 -21.28 26.62 -0.14
N ALA A 35 -22.42 26.91 0.49
CA ALA A 35 -23.66 26.16 0.33
C ALA A 35 -24.38 26.58 -0.97
N CYS A 36 -24.56 25.67 -1.91
CA CYS A 36 -25.47 25.84 -3.04
C CYS A 36 -26.53 24.73 -2.99
N SER A 37 -27.75 25.14 -2.64
CA SER A 37 -28.97 24.32 -2.65
C SER A 37 -29.30 23.81 -4.06
N PRO A 38 -29.87 22.60 -4.21
CA PRO A 38 -30.43 22.14 -5.48
C PRO A 38 -31.75 22.85 -5.78
N SER A 39 -31.88 23.39 -7.00
CA SER A 39 -33.13 23.91 -7.54
C SER A 39 -34.07 22.74 -7.85
N ALA A 40 -35.11 22.58 -7.05
CA ALA A 40 -36.27 21.76 -7.38
C ALA A 40 -37.31 22.65 -8.08
N ALA A 41 -37.66 22.29 -9.31
CA ALA A 41 -38.99 22.49 -9.93
C ALA A 41 -38.90 22.15 -11.42
N ASP A 42 -39.54 21.07 -11.83
CA ASP A 42 -40.67 21.18 -12.76
C ASP A 42 -41.39 19.82 -12.82
N ASP A 43 -42.62 19.83 -12.33
CA ASP A 43 -43.54 18.70 -12.30
C ASP A 43 -44.73 19.08 -13.19
N PRO A 44 -44.86 18.52 -14.39
CA PRO A 44 -46.12 18.58 -15.11
C PRO A 44 -47.03 17.42 -14.69
N THR A 45 -48.10 17.84 -14.00
CA THR A 45 -49.31 17.10 -13.64
C THR A 45 -49.86 16.27 -14.81
N PRO A 46 -50.44 15.08 -14.55
CA PRO A 46 -50.69 14.06 -15.55
C PRO A 46 -52.06 14.28 -16.21
N ASP A 47 -52.10 14.24 -17.55
CA ASP A 47 -53.37 13.98 -18.22
C ASP A 47 -53.16 13.31 -19.58
N ALA A 48 -53.39 12.01 -19.59
CA ALA A 48 -53.98 11.28 -20.72
C ALA A 48 -54.09 9.81 -20.30
N ALA A 49 -55.30 9.45 -19.86
CA ALA A 49 -55.76 8.07 -19.77
C ALA A 49 -55.55 7.38 -21.14
N THR A 50 -54.45 6.67 -21.27
CA THR A 50 -54.23 5.68 -22.32
C THR A 50 -54.27 4.33 -21.65
N SER A 51 -55.27 3.54 -22.02
CA SER A 51 -55.51 2.16 -21.63
C SER A 51 -54.20 1.39 -21.49
N ARG A 52 -53.77 1.14 -20.25
CA ARG A 52 -52.73 0.15 -20.00
C ARG A 52 -53.44 -1.17 -19.87
N THR A 53 -53.45 -1.89 -20.98
CA THR A 53 -53.50 -3.35 -21.00
C THR A 53 -52.73 -3.87 -19.80
N ASP A 54 -53.36 -4.74 -18.99
CA ASP A 54 -52.69 -5.66 -18.09
C ASP A 54 -51.76 -6.55 -18.93
N GLU A 55 -50.67 -5.98 -19.45
CA GLU A 55 -49.47 -6.75 -19.67
C GLU A 55 -48.94 -7.03 -18.29
N ASN A 56 -49.25 -8.24 -17.84
CA ASN A 56 -48.36 -9.09 -17.09
C ASN A 56 -46.90 -8.78 -17.48
N ARG A 57 -46.33 -7.74 -16.89
CA ARG A 57 -44.91 -7.44 -16.94
C ARG A 57 -44.30 -8.58 -16.15
N SER A 58 -44.03 -9.68 -16.86
CA SER A 58 -42.99 -10.61 -16.49
C SER A 58 -41.79 -9.74 -16.16
N ARG A 59 -41.60 -9.50 -14.86
CA ARG A 59 -40.43 -8.80 -14.34
C ARG A 59 -39.29 -9.69 -14.76
N THR A 60 -38.65 -9.36 -15.88
CA THR A 60 -37.36 -9.93 -16.25
C THR A 60 -36.52 -9.79 -15.01
N GLU A 61 -36.13 -10.92 -14.40
CA GLU A 61 -35.18 -10.93 -13.30
C GLU A 61 -34.01 -10.08 -13.77
N GLY A 62 -33.80 -8.94 -13.10
CA GLY A 62 -32.69 -8.06 -13.43
C GLY A 62 -31.41 -8.88 -13.35
N THR A 63 -30.47 -8.62 -14.26
CA THR A 63 -29.16 -9.28 -14.22
C THR A 63 -28.64 -9.20 -12.78
N PRO A 64 -28.30 -10.34 -12.14
CA PRO A 64 -27.77 -10.31 -10.80
C PRO A 64 -26.59 -9.34 -10.78
N LEU A 65 -26.63 -8.40 -9.85
CA LEU A 65 -25.51 -7.50 -9.63
C LEU A 65 -24.30 -8.36 -9.26
N PRO A 66 -23.08 -8.01 -9.70
CA PRO A 66 -21.89 -8.69 -9.23
C PRO A 66 -21.89 -8.65 -7.70
N GLU A 67 -21.70 -9.81 -7.09
CA GLU A 67 -21.53 -9.87 -5.65
C GLU A 67 -20.25 -9.12 -5.29
N TYR A 68 -20.30 -8.37 -4.19
CA TYR A 68 -19.14 -7.69 -3.68
C TYR A 68 -18.14 -8.75 -3.22
N ASP A 69 -17.00 -8.83 -3.92
CA ASP A 69 -15.90 -9.66 -3.50
C ASP A 69 -15.22 -9.04 -2.28
N ALA A 70 -15.29 -9.73 -1.14
CA ALA A 70 -14.74 -9.28 0.14
C ALA A 70 -13.20 -9.31 0.19
N THR A 71 -12.54 -9.69 -0.92
CA THR A 71 -11.08 -9.73 -1.02
C THR A 71 -10.41 -8.36 -1.04
N SER A 72 -11.15 -7.25 -1.04
CA SER A 72 -10.59 -5.89 -1.09
C SER A 72 -11.21 -4.96 -0.06
N ARG A 73 -10.39 -4.09 0.55
CA ARG A 73 -10.86 -3.04 1.48
C ARG A 73 -10.13 -1.70 1.27
N VAL A 74 -10.77 -0.63 1.72
CA VAL A 74 -10.25 0.75 1.70
C VAL A 74 -10.15 1.21 3.15
N GLY A 75 -9.03 1.85 3.51
CA GLY A 75 -8.80 2.34 4.88
C GLY A 75 -8.28 1.28 5.87
N ASP A 76 -8.41 -0.01 5.54
CA ASP A 76 -8.05 -1.14 6.40
C ASP A 76 -7.45 -2.28 5.56
N LEU A 77 -6.87 -3.28 6.24
CA LEU A 77 -6.46 -4.54 5.61
C LEU A 77 -7.68 -5.39 5.22
N ALA A 78 -7.62 -6.00 4.05
CA ALA A 78 -8.62 -6.93 3.56
C ALA A 78 -8.63 -8.20 4.42
N ASP A 79 -9.79 -8.86 4.46
CA ASP A 79 -9.93 -10.12 5.19
C ASP A 79 -8.98 -11.16 4.56
N GLY A 80 -8.18 -11.84 5.39
CA GLY A 80 -7.19 -12.82 4.93
C GLY A 80 -5.89 -12.22 4.37
N PHE A 81 -5.65 -10.91 4.56
CA PHE A 81 -4.37 -10.31 4.20
C PHE A 81 -3.22 -10.86 5.08
N PRO A 82 -2.10 -11.32 4.50
CA PRO A 82 -0.99 -11.95 5.22
C PRO A 82 -0.09 -10.91 5.89
N ALA A 83 -0.61 -10.31 6.96
CA ALA A 83 0.06 -9.22 7.69
C ALA A 83 1.36 -9.66 8.40
N ASP A 84 1.54 -10.96 8.64
CA ASP A 84 2.79 -11.51 9.20
C ASP A 84 3.93 -11.51 8.19
N VAL A 85 3.62 -11.53 6.88
CA VAL A 85 4.62 -11.46 5.79
C VAL A 85 4.77 -10.03 5.26
N VAL A 86 3.67 -9.31 5.09
CA VAL A 86 3.64 -7.92 4.61
C VAL A 86 2.97 -7.04 5.67
N PRO A 87 3.70 -6.65 6.73
CA PRO A 87 3.15 -5.83 7.79
C PRO A 87 2.95 -4.37 7.35
N VAL A 88 2.05 -3.66 8.05
CA VAL A 88 1.90 -2.21 7.90
C VAL A 88 2.94 -1.50 8.79
N PRO A 89 3.80 -0.63 8.23
CA PRO A 89 4.77 0.14 9.00
C PRO A 89 4.09 0.98 10.09
N PRO A 90 4.71 1.15 11.26
CA PRO A 90 4.17 2.00 12.31
C PRO A 90 3.94 3.43 11.82
N GLY A 91 2.74 3.96 12.02
CA GLY A 91 2.40 5.33 11.60
C GLY A 91 2.02 5.47 10.12
N ALA A 92 2.09 4.40 9.33
CA ALA A 92 1.54 4.39 7.98
C ALA A 92 0.00 4.26 8.00
N GLU A 93 -0.66 4.91 7.05
CA GLU A 93 -2.09 4.81 6.79
C GLU A 93 -2.35 3.82 5.65
N VAL A 94 -3.25 2.85 5.86
CA VAL A 94 -3.70 1.95 4.80
C VAL A 94 -4.69 2.68 3.91
N LEU A 95 -4.34 2.88 2.65
CA LEU A 95 -5.23 3.52 1.67
C LEU A 95 -6.16 2.49 1.04
N ALA A 96 -5.60 1.37 0.59
CA ALA A 96 -6.35 0.26 0.02
C ALA A 96 -5.56 -1.04 0.16
N SER A 97 -6.27 -2.15 0.26
CA SER A 97 -5.67 -3.48 0.32
C SER A 97 -6.54 -4.50 -0.40
N SER A 98 -5.90 -5.57 -0.89
CA SER A 98 -6.57 -6.76 -1.37
C SER A 98 -5.79 -8.03 -1.05
N ALA A 99 -6.51 -9.12 -0.85
CA ALA A 99 -6.00 -10.46 -0.61
C ALA A 99 -6.92 -11.45 -1.34
N ALA A 100 -6.55 -11.82 -2.56
CA ALA A 100 -7.28 -12.77 -3.38
C ALA A 100 -6.65 -14.17 -3.20
N PRO A 101 -7.39 -15.15 -2.64
CA PRO A 101 -6.88 -16.50 -2.50
C PRO A 101 -6.69 -17.16 -3.87
N GLY A 102 -5.57 -17.86 -4.04
CA GLY A 102 -5.26 -18.71 -5.19
C GLY A 102 -4.79 -20.09 -4.75
N ASP A 103 -4.36 -20.90 -5.71
CA ASP A 103 -3.89 -22.27 -5.43
C ASP A 103 -2.48 -22.24 -4.80
N GLY A 104 -2.44 -22.31 -3.46
CA GLY A 104 -1.20 -22.36 -2.67
C GLY A 104 -0.54 -21.00 -2.41
N VAL A 105 -1.12 -19.92 -2.93
CA VAL A 105 -0.65 -18.53 -2.74
C VAL A 105 -1.83 -17.57 -2.59
N VAL A 106 -1.58 -16.44 -1.92
CA VAL A 106 -2.50 -15.31 -1.85
C VAL A 106 -1.93 -14.18 -2.72
N GLN A 107 -2.71 -13.73 -3.70
CA GLN A 107 -2.38 -12.55 -4.50
C GLN A 107 -2.77 -11.30 -3.70
N ILE A 108 -1.78 -10.47 -3.40
CA ILE A 108 -1.96 -9.29 -2.55
C ILE A 108 -1.72 -8.00 -3.31
N THR A 109 -2.37 -6.94 -2.83
CA THR A 109 -2.01 -5.55 -3.11
C THR A 109 -2.20 -4.76 -1.82
N LEU A 110 -1.27 -3.86 -1.50
CA LEU A 110 -1.35 -2.95 -0.36
C LEU A 110 -0.86 -1.58 -0.80
N ASN A 111 -1.69 -0.57 -0.65
CA ASN A 111 -1.37 0.82 -0.90
C ASN A 111 -1.38 1.57 0.43
N LEU A 112 -0.27 2.23 0.74
CA LEU A 112 -0.08 2.97 1.97
C LEU A 112 0.34 4.40 1.70
N ARG A 113 0.15 5.22 2.72
CA ARG A 113 0.77 6.53 2.88
C ARG A 113 1.60 6.52 4.16
N THR A 114 2.82 7.06 4.12
CA THR A 114 3.68 7.15 5.30
C THR A 114 4.48 8.46 5.30
N PRO A 115 4.75 9.05 6.48
CA PRO A 115 5.70 10.17 6.60
C PRO A 115 7.16 9.72 6.54
N ASP A 116 7.44 8.42 6.60
CA ASP A 116 8.82 7.89 6.60
C ASP A 116 9.55 8.20 5.29
N GLU A 117 10.87 8.31 5.38
CA GLU A 117 11.72 8.51 4.20
C GLU A 117 11.78 7.25 3.33
N VAL A 118 12.08 7.43 2.04
CA VAL A 118 12.13 6.31 1.07
C VAL A 118 13.04 5.17 1.54
N ASP A 119 14.24 5.51 2.04
CA ASP A 119 15.21 4.52 2.52
C ASP A 119 14.68 3.75 3.74
N GLU A 120 13.98 4.43 4.66
CA GLU A 120 13.39 3.81 5.86
C GLU A 120 12.28 2.83 5.49
N VAL A 121 11.44 3.19 4.51
CA VAL A 121 10.40 2.29 3.98
C VAL A 121 11.02 1.08 3.29
N THR A 122 12.03 1.28 2.45
CA THR A 122 12.68 0.16 1.75
C THR A 122 13.40 -0.78 2.70
N ASP A 123 14.07 -0.25 3.72
CA ASP A 123 14.77 -1.04 4.73
C ASP A 123 13.78 -1.82 5.61
N TYR A 124 12.66 -1.20 5.99
CA TYR A 124 11.59 -1.87 6.75
C TYR A 124 11.07 -3.10 6.02
N TYR A 125 10.69 -2.95 4.75
CA TYR A 125 10.17 -4.08 3.98
C TYR A 125 11.26 -5.09 3.60
N ALA A 126 12.49 -4.65 3.38
CA ALA A 126 13.60 -5.58 3.17
C ALA A 126 13.80 -6.48 4.40
N ALA A 127 13.74 -5.94 5.61
CA ALA A 127 13.86 -6.72 6.85
C ALA A 127 12.67 -7.67 7.06
N ALA A 128 11.43 -7.19 6.90
CA ALA A 128 10.23 -8.01 7.07
C ALA A 128 10.19 -9.18 6.07
N LEU A 129 10.49 -8.91 4.81
CA LEU A 129 10.49 -9.94 3.76
C LEU A 129 11.66 -10.91 3.91
N ASP A 130 12.84 -10.46 4.36
CA ASP A 130 13.98 -11.34 4.68
C ASP A 130 13.64 -12.31 5.83
N GLU A 131 12.95 -11.84 6.87
CA GLU A 131 12.45 -12.69 7.97
C GLU A 131 11.45 -13.75 7.47
N ALA A 132 10.65 -13.41 6.47
CA ALA A 132 9.76 -14.35 5.77
C ALA A 132 10.46 -15.24 4.72
N GLY A 133 11.79 -15.17 4.60
CA GLY A 133 12.59 -15.99 3.70
C GLY A 133 12.64 -15.51 2.25
N PHE A 134 12.17 -14.30 1.97
CA PHE A 134 12.34 -13.68 0.66
C PHE A 134 13.74 -13.09 0.50
N THR A 135 14.21 -13.02 -0.74
CA THR A 135 15.48 -12.39 -1.09
C THR A 135 15.30 -11.36 -2.19
N VAL A 136 16.12 -10.31 -2.18
CA VAL A 136 16.07 -9.28 -3.22
C VAL A 136 16.41 -9.90 -4.59
N SER A 137 15.53 -9.66 -5.57
CA SER A 137 15.77 -10.04 -6.95
C SER A 137 17.02 -9.32 -7.50
N PRO A 138 17.95 -10.02 -8.16
CA PRO A 138 19.11 -9.38 -8.78
C PRO A 138 18.73 -8.55 -10.01
N SER A 139 17.51 -8.72 -10.52
CA SER A 139 16.99 -8.00 -11.69
C SER A 139 16.55 -6.60 -11.26
N LYS A 140 17.09 -5.58 -11.95
CA LYS A 140 16.62 -4.19 -11.82
C LYS A 140 15.81 -3.82 -13.05
N GLU A 141 14.56 -3.46 -12.82
CA GLU A 141 13.66 -2.86 -13.80
C GLU A 141 13.82 -1.33 -13.78
N ALA A 142 13.72 -0.69 -14.95
CA ALA A 142 13.62 0.76 -14.99
C ALA A 142 12.25 1.17 -14.45
N SER A 143 12.21 2.17 -13.55
CA SER A 143 10.99 2.63 -12.91
C SER A 143 10.92 4.15 -12.89
N ALA A 144 9.70 4.69 -12.96
CA ALA A 144 9.42 6.10 -12.70
C ALA A 144 9.21 6.38 -11.19
N LEU A 145 9.21 5.33 -10.37
CA LEU A 145 9.13 5.43 -8.91
C LEU A 145 10.47 5.88 -8.33
N THR A 146 10.42 6.49 -7.15
CA THR A 146 11.61 6.89 -6.41
C THR A 146 12.42 5.67 -5.98
N ALA A 147 11.73 4.59 -5.59
CA ALA A 147 12.32 3.27 -5.40
C ALA A 147 11.38 2.17 -5.91
N LEU A 148 11.98 1.09 -6.42
CA LEU A 148 11.27 -0.15 -6.74
C LEU A 148 12.19 -1.33 -6.42
N THR A 149 11.75 -2.21 -5.55
CA THR A 149 12.48 -3.42 -5.18
C THR A 149 11.56 -4.62 -5.36
N THR A 150 12.07 -5.66 -6.03
CA THR A 150 11.36 -6.94 -6.16
C THR A 150 12.06 -7.97 -5.32
N PHE A 151 11.29 -8.79 -4.64
CA PHE A 151 11.72 -9.87 -3.77
C PHE A 151 11.18 -11.19 -4.30
N LEU A 152 12.00 -12.24 -4.23
CA LEU A 152 11.66 -13.60 -4.61
C LEU A 152 11.53 -14.43 -3.34
N GLY A 153 10.41 -15.12 -3.18
CA GLY A 153 10.17 -15.96 -2.01
C GLY A 153 10.90 -17.29 -2.11
N PRO A 154 10.79 -18.13 -1.06
CA PRO A 154 11.36 -19.46 -1.04
C PRO A 154 10.88 -20.28 -2.25
N GLN A 155 11.80 -21.01 -2.87
CA GLN A 155 11.49 -21.91 -3.98
C GLN A 155 11.52 -23.35 -3.46
N GLU A 156 10.34 -23.95 -3.36
CA GLU A 156 10.18 -25.37 -3.04
C GLU A 156 9.76 -26.14 -4.30
N ASP A 157 10.14 -27.41 -4.37
CA ASP A 157 9.74 -28.28 -5.48
C ASP A 157 8.20 -28.42 -5.47
N ASP A 158 7.56 -28.21 -6.63
CA ASP A 158 6.10 -28.24 -6.84
C ASP A 158 5.28 -27.16 -6.11
N ALA A 159 5.90 -26.18 -5.46
CA ALA A 159 5.21 -25.02 -4.89
C ALA A 159 4.99 -23.90 -5.92
N ALA A 160 3.92 -23.12 -5.73
CA ALA A 160 3.67 -21.92 -6.53
C ALA A 160 4.76 -20.86 -6.25
N ALA A 161 5.18 -20.16 -7.32
CA ALA A 161 6.24 -19.15 -7.21
C ALA A 161 5.76 -17.93 -6.42
N GLN A 162 6.55 -17.53 -5.44
CA GLN A 162 6.28 -16.37 -4.60
C GLN A 162 7.15 -15.18 -5.05
N SER A 163 6.54 -14.00 -5.14
CA SER A 163 7.26 -12.76 -5.44
C SER A 163 6.51 -11.56 -4.91
N VAL A 164 7.23 -10.56 -4.41
CA VAL A 164 6.66 -9.33 -3.89
C VAL A 164 7.42 -8.15 -4.45
N ALA A 165 6.73 -7.18 -5.02
CA ALA A 165 7.28 -5.90 -5.44
C ALA A 165 6.86 -4.80 -4.47
N VAL A 166 7.82 -4.03 -3.99
CA VAL A 166 7.63 -2.84 -3.15
C VAL A 166 8.05 -1.62 -3.95
N GLY A 167 7.08 -0.79 -4.31
CA GLY A 167 7.28 0.48 -5.00
C GLY A 167 7.02 1.65 -4.07
N VAL A 168 7.91 2.64 -4.11
CA VAL A 168 7.79 3.89 -3.33
C VAL A 168 7.80 5.07 -4.28
N PHE A 169 6.74 5.87 -4.22
CA PHE A 169 6.65 7.16 -4.87
C PHE A 169 6.75 8.27 -3.82
N ASP A 170 7.64 9.22 -4.07
CA ASP A 170 7.89 10.36 -3.21
C ASP A 170 7.28 11.61 -3.85
N ASP A 171 6.26 12.20 -3.19
CA ASP A 171 5.65 13.45 -3.64
C ASP A 171 6.23 14.71 -2.95
N GLY A 172 7.18 14.52 -2.03
CA GLY A 172 7.91 15.54 -1.29
C GLY A 172 7.44 15.75 0.15
N ASP A 173 6.15 15.54 0.44
CA ASP A 173 5.59 15.69 1.80
C ASP A 173 5.31 14.33 2.44
N GLU A 174 4.84 13.36 1.66
CA GLU A 174 4.54 12.00 2.09
C GLU A 174 4.96 10.97 1.03
N ARG A 175 5.14 9.71 1.44
CA ARG A 175 5.48 8.62 0.53
C ARG A 175 4.26 7.74 0.30
N LEU A 176 3.94 7.55 -0.97
CA LEU A 176 2.96 6.56 -1.40
C LEU A 176 3.70 5.25 -1.65
N VAL A 177 3.27 4.20 -0.96
CA VAL A 177 3.88 2.87 -1.07
C VAL A 177 2.87 1.93 -1.69
N THR A 178 3.26 1.21 -2.72
CA THR A 178 2.48 0.12 -3.31
C THR A 178 3.27 -1.17 -3.18
N ILE A 179 2.70 -2.13 -2.46
CA ILE A 179 3.19 -3.50 -2.36
C ILE A 179 2.24 -4.40 -3.14
N SER A 180 2.77 -5.24 -4.01
CA SER A 180 1.95 -6.18 -4.79
C SER A 180 2.72 -7.46 -5.05
N GLY A 181 2.02 -8.59 -5.13
CA GLY A 181 2.69 -9.86 -5.34
C GLY A 181 1.88 -11.06 -4.91
N GLN A 182 2.55 -12.20 -4.84
CA GLN A 182 2.01 -13.46 -4.37
C GLN A 182 2.91 -13.99 -3.26
N VAL A 183 2.28 -14.35 -2.14
CA VAL A 183 2.93 -14.99 -0.99
C VAL A 183 2.23 -16.31 -0.71
N ALA A 184 2.87 -17.25 -0.01
CA ALA A 184 2.24 -18.51 0.37
C ALA A 184 0.91 -18.28 1.10
N SER A 185 -0.07 -19.13 0.83
CA SER A 185 -1.28 -19.20 1.67
C SER A 185 -0.96 -19.99 2.94
N ASP A 186 -1.19 -19.41 4.11
CA ASP A 186 -1.04 -20.09 5.42
C ASP A 186 -1.94 -21.34 5.57
#